data_AF-A0A2E1W7R0-F1
#
_entry.id   AF-A0A2E1W7R0-F1
#
_cell.length_a   1.000
_cell.length_b   1.000
_cell.length_c   1.000
_cell.angle_alpha   90.00
_cell.angle_beta   90.00
_cell.angle_gamma   90.00
#
_symmetry.space_group_name_H-M   'P 1'
#
loop_
_entity.id
_entity.type
_entity.pdbx_description
1 polymer ?
#
loop_
_entity_poly.entity_id
_entity_poly.type
_entity_poly.pdbx_seq_one_letter_code
_entity_poly.pdbx_strand_id
1 'polypeptide(L)'
;MEKQDFDSINFQDIPSEFYCDSNDSVFEECTFCRKKLFASSEAYMIEKSFKINPNNGKKNTVFEYAICMSCNLNKMNAMSSESVSNIKSYMQENFSQEDWEVKTNSGFNLFEKCAVTGKNVEELSEYNIIGQFFSNKMVLGHFPILLSPAIGEEIQELLSQETKDEFDDFMNTINDVPPELKELFKTKRPVIV
;
A
#
# COMPACT_ATOMS: atom_id res chain seq x y z
N MET A 1 -12.99 16.93 -31.31
CA MET A 1 -11.61 16.56 -30.93
C MET A 1 -11.35 17.28 -29.63
N GLU A 2 -11.92 16.74 -28.55
CA GLU A 2 -11.79 17.29 -27.21
C GLU A 2 -10.40 16.97 -26.71
N LYS A 3 -9.67 18.01 -26.30
CA LYS A 3 -8.41 17.87 -25.58
C LYS A 3 -8.78 17.25 -24.23
N GLN A 4 -8.34 16.03 -24.00
CA GLN A 4 -8.29 15.47 -22.65
C GLN A 4 -7.39 16.40 -21.83
N ASP A 5 -7.97 17.07 -20.85
CA ASP A 5 -7.23 17.80 -19.84
C ASP A 5 -6.35 16.78 -19.13
N PHE A 6 -5.03 16.96 -19.22
CA PHE A 6 -4.09 16.24 -18.40
C PHE A 6 -4.26 16.81 -16.99
N ASP A 7 -5.00 16.09 -16.15
CA ASP A 7 -5.12 16.43 -14.73
C ASP A 7 -3.71 16.63 -14.16
N SER A 8 -3.55 17.73 -13.43
CA SER A 8 -2.26 18.09 -12.84
C SER A 8 -1.95 17.06 -11.77
N ILE A 9 -0.92 16.24 -11.99
CA ILE A 9 -0.40 15.32 -10.97
C ILE A 9 0.06 16.17 -9.79
N ASN A 10 -0.62 16.01 -8.66
CA ASN A 10 -0.30 16.74 -7.45
C ASN A 10 0.72 15.97 -6.62
N PHE A 11 1.63 16.71 -6.00
CA PHE A 11 2.71 16.16 -5.18
C PHE A 11 2.72 16.82 -3.81
N GLN A 12 3.09 16.05 -2.79
CA GLN A 12 3.39 16.58 -1.47
C GLN A 12 4.67 15.97 -0.89
N ASP A 13 5.17 16.55 0.21
CA ASP A 13 6.25 15.94 0.98
C ASP A 13 5.81 14.59 1.55
N ILE A 14 6.77 13.67 1.66
CA ILE A 14 6.53 12.34 2.23
C ILE A 14 6.19 12.51 3.72
N PRO A 15 4.97 12.14 4.15
CA PRO A 15 4.58 12.30 5.54
C PRO A 15 5.27 11.23 6.40
N SER A 16 5.50 11.51 7.68
CA SER A 16 6.26 10.63 8.58
C SER A 16 5.60 9.27 8.80
N GLU A 17 4.29 9.16 8.54
CA GLU A 17 3.58 7.88 8.50
C GLU A 17 4.24 6.88 7.54
N PHE A 18 4.90 7.34 6.47
CA PHE A 18 5.61 6.51 5.50
C PHE A 18 7.14 6.45 5.68
N TYR A 19 7.68 6.97 6.79
CA TYR A 19 9.10 6.77 7.09
C TYR A 19 9.34 5.32 7.50
N CYS A 20 10.55 4.83 7.23
CA CYS A 20 11.00 3.53 7.71
C CYS A 20 11.21 3.61 9.22
N ASP A 21 10.59 2.69 9.95
CA ASP A 21 10.61 2.69 11.41
C ASP A 21 11.99 2.33 11.97
N SER A 22 12.81 1.61 11.20
CA SER A 22 14.13 1.17 11.66
C SER A 22 15.12 2.32 11.87
N ASN A 23 14.95 3.42 11.13
CA ASN A 23 15.87 4.56 11.10
C ASN A 23 15.17 5.93 11.16
N ASP A 24 13.84 5.95 11.25
CA ASP A 24 13.02 7.16 11.29
C ASP A 24 13.29 8.11 10.10
N SER A 25 13.51 7.53 8.92
CA SER A 25 13.81 8.27 7.69
C SER A 25 13.08 7.70 6.48
N VAL A 26 13.11 8.42 5.36
CA VAL A 26 12.52 7.96 4.11
C VAL A 26 13.20 6.69 3.58
N PHE A 27 12.45 5.83 2.89
CA PHE A 27 13.03 4.69 2.18
C PHE A 27 13.93 5.15 1.04
N GLU A 28 15.22 4.79 1.10
CA GLU A 28 16.19 5.14 0.04
C GLU A 28 16.26 4.10 -1.08
N GLU A 29 15.95 2.84 -0.76
CA GLU A 29 16.11 1.70 -1.65
C GLU A 29 14.87 0.78 -1.64
N CYS A 30 14.60 0.14 -2.77
CA CYS A 30 13.60 -0.91 -2.88
C CYS A 30 13.97 -2.08 -1.96
N THR A 31 13.04 -2.49 -1.11
CA THR A 31 13.17 -3.59 -0.15
C THR A 31 13.47 -4.93 -0.81
N PHE A 32 13.13 -5.10 -2.09
CA PHE A 32 13.27 -6.35 -2.84
C PHE A 32 14.55 -6.41 -3.69
N CYS A 33 14.89 -5.31 -4.38
CA CYS A 33 16.00 -5.32 -5.35
C CYS A 33 17.12 -4.31 -5.06
N ARG A 34 17.04 -3.56 -3.94
CA ARG A 34 17.99 -2.51 -3.55
C ARG A 34 18.16 -1.36 -4.55
N LYS A 35 17.27 -1.25 -5.54
CA LYS A 35 17.29 -0.12 -6.47
C LYS A 35 17.02 1.17 -5.69
N LYS A 36 17.87 2.19 -5.86
CA LYS A 36 17.67 3.52 -5.29
C LYS A 36 16.36 4.12 -5.76
N LEU A 37 15.47 4.46 -4.83
CA LEU A 37 14.11 4.93 -5.15
C LEU A 37 14.13 6.38 -5.65
N PHE A 38 14.96 7.24 -5.05
CA PHE A 38 14.95 8.68 -5.35
C PHE A 38 15.70 9.04 -6.62
N ALA A 39 16.72 8.25 -6.97
CA ALA A 39 17.53 8.44 -8.17
C ALA A 39 16.94 7.74 -9.40
N SER A 40 15.87 6.95 -9.22
CA SER A 40 15.20 6.25 -10.32
C SER A 40 14.22 7.17 -11.04
N SER A 41 13.98 6.89 -12.32
CA SER A 41 12.95 7.54 -13.14
C SER A 41 11.60 6.83 -13.08
N GLU A 42 11.43 5.88 -12.15
CA GLU A 42 10.18 5.14 -11.96
C GLU A 42 9.54 5.49 -10.62
N ALA A 43 8.21 5.38 -10.57
CA ALA A 43 7.48 5.48 -9.31
C ALA A 43 7.77 4.28 -8.40
N TYR A 44 7.46 4.43 -7.12
CA TYR A 44 7.51 3.34 -6.15
C TYR A 44 6.31 3.43 -5.22
N MET A 45 6.06 2.33 -4.51
CA MET A 45 4.99 2.26 -3.52
C MET A 45 5.59 1.94 -2.15
N ILE A 46 4.95 2.44 -1.10
CA ILE A 46 5.21 2.05 0.27
C ILE A 46 3.91 1.48 0.84
N GLU A 47 3.99 0.32 1.45
CA GLU A 47 2.92 -0.24 2.26
C GLU A 47 3.40 -0.42 3.69
N LYS A 48 2.55 -0.01 4.64
CA LYS A 48 2.75 -0.28 6.06
C LYS A 48 1.48 -0.85 6.67
N SER A 49 1.64 -1.89 7.48
CA SER A 49 0.57 -2.49 8.27
C SER A 49 0.78 -2.18 9.74
N PHE A 50 -0.28 -1.78 10.41
CA PHE A 50 -0.25 -1.41 11.82
C PHE A 50 -1.22 -2.24 12.65
N LYS A 51 -0.85 -2.47 13.91
CA LYS A 51 -1.69 -3.04 14.96
C LYS A 51 -1.72 -2.12 16.17
N ILE A 52 -2.93 -1.80 16.62
CA ILE A 52 -3.18 -0.99 17.80
C ILE A 52 -3.18 -1.90 19.02
N ASN A 53 -2.36 -1.57 20.01
CA ASN A 53 -2.35 -2.28 21.28
C ASN A 53 -3.60 -1.88 22.10
N PRO A 54 -4.49 -2.83 22.43
CA PRO A 54 -5.77 -2.50 23.07
C PRO A 54 -5.61 -1.98 24.50
N ASN A 55 -4.46 -2.23 25.15
CA ASN A 55 -4.24 -1.83 26.54
C ASN A 55 -3.77 -0.38 26.68
N ASN A 56 -3.10 0.17 25.66
CA ASN A 56 -2.48 1.51 25.74
C ASN A 56 -2.67 2.37 24.49
N GLY A 57 -3.39 1.89 23.48
CA GLY A 57 -3.63 2.59 22.22
C GLY A 57 -2.40 2.78 21.34
N LYS A 58 -1.23 2.22 21.70
CA LYS A 58 -0.01 2.41 20.91
C LYS A 58 -0.10 1.65 19.59
N LYS A 59 0.17 2.36 18.50
CA LYS A 59 0.36 1.83 17.15
C LYS A 59 1.71 1.12 17.07
N ASN A 60 1.70 -0.13 16.61
CA ASN A 60 2.90 -0.91 16.31
C ASN A 60 2.87 -1.30 14.84
N THR A 61 3.98 -1.13 14.15
CA THR A 61 4.11 -1.60 12.77
C THR A 61 4.29 -3.11 12.79
N VAL A 62 3.38 -3.79 12.10
CA VAL A 62 3.43 -5.24 11.87
C VAL A 62 4.41 -5.54 10.76
N PHE A 63 4.33 -4.75 9.68
CA PHE A 63 5.30 -4.77 8.61
C PHE A 63 5.34 -3.46 7.84
N GLU A 64 6.44 -3.25 7.12
CA GLU A 64 6.60 -2.18 6.15
C GLU A 64 7.52 -2.63 5.01
N TYR A 65 7.30 -2.10 3.81
CA TYR A 65 8.25 -2.24 2.71
C TYR A 65 8.08 -1.12 1.68
N ALA A 66 9.14 -0.84 0.93
CA ALA A 66 9.11 0.00 -0.25
C ALA A 66 9.43 -0.82 -1.51
N ILE A 67 8.59 -0.72 -2.54
CA ILE A 67 8.70 -1.50 -3.77
C ILE A 67 8.79 -0.58 -4.98
N CYS A 68 9.85 -0.71 -5.78
CA CYS A 68 9.94 0.02 -7.04
C CYS A 68 8.94 -0.53 -8.08
N MET A 69 8.54 0.30 -9.05
CA MET A 69 7.54 -0.10 -10.04
C MET A 69 7.94 -1.38 -10.81
N SER A 70 9.21 -1.54 -11.16
CA SER A 70 9.71 -2.78 -11.78
C SER A 70 9.41 -4.04 -10.96
N CYS A 71 9.64 -4.01 -9.64
CA CYS A 71 9.34 -5.13 -8.75
C CYS A 71 7.84 -5.31 -8.56
N ASN A 72 7.08 -4.21 -8.45
CA ASN A 72 5.64 -4.29 -8.30
C ASN A 72 4.98 -4.90 -9.55
N LEU A 73 5.40 -4.51 -10.75
CA LEU A 73 4.91 -5.11 -11.99
C LEU A 73 5.24 -6.60 -12.10
N ASN A 74 6.42 -7.03 -11.67
CA ASN A 74 6.75 -8.46 -11.62
C ASN A 74 5.80 -9.22 -10.68
N LYS A 75 5.51 -8.65 -9.51
CA LYS A 75 4.54 -9.21 -8.55
C LYS A 75 3.14 -9.30 -9.18
N MET A 76 2.67 -8.23 -9.82
CA MET A 76 1.36 -8.19 -10.50
C MET A 76 1.26 -9.20 -11.64
N ASN A 77 2.32 -9.37 -12.43
CA ASN A 77 2.35 -10.30 -13.56
C ASN A 77 2.36 -11.77 -13.14
N ALA A 78 2.73 -12.06 -11.89
CA ALA A 78 2.66 -13.41 -11.33
C ALA A 78 1.23 -13.78 -10.84
N MET A 79 0.30 -12.82 -10.78
CA MET A 79 -1.07 -13.10 -10.38
C MET A 79 -1.82 -13.88 -11.45
N SER A 80 -2.69 -14.80 -11.01
CA SER A 80 -3.62 -15.48 -11.90
C SER A 80 -4.63 -14.50 -12.50
N SER A 81 -5.06 -14.77 -13.73
CA SER A 81 -6.07 -13.95 -14.43
C SER A 81 -7.40 -13.87 -13.67
N GLU A 82 -7.76 -14.94 -12.95
CA GLU A 82 -8.91 -14.99 -12.06
C GLU A 82 -8.78 -13.97 -10.91
N SER A 83 -7.64 -13.96 -10.22
CA SER A 83 -7.40 -13.04 -9.09
C SER A 83 -7.45 -11.58 -9.55
N VAL A 84 -6.82 -11.28 -10.69
CA VAL A 84 -6.85 -9.93 -11.28
C VAL A 84 -8.28 -9.50 -11.61
N SER A 85 -9.08 -10.39 -12.19
CA SER A 85 -10.48 -10.10 -12.51
C SER A 85 -11.31 -9.87 -11.24
N ASN A 86 -11.17 -10.72 -10.24
CA ASN A 86 -11.93 -10.64 -8.98
C ASN A 86 -11.63 -9.33 -8.23
N ILE A 87 -10.35 -8.97 -8.10
CA ILE A 87 -9.93 -7.72 -7.46
C ILE A 87 -10.46 -6.51 -8.22
N LYS A 88 -10.36 -6.52 -9.55
CA LYS A 88 -10.84 -5.40 -10.37
C LYS A 88 -12.34 -5.18 -10.16
N SER A 89 -13.14 -6.24 -10.19
CA SER A 89 -14.58 -6.17 -9.92
C SER A 89 -14.87 -5.63 -8.52
N TYR A 90 -14.19 -6.18 -7.50
CA TYR A 90 -14.37 -5.74 -6.11
C TYR A 90 -14.05 -4.26 -5.92
N MET A 91 -12.92 -3.78 -6.46
CA MET A 91 -12.53 -2.38 -6.33
C MET A 91 -13.50 -1.45 -7.04
N GLN A 92 -14.01 -1.83 -8.22
CA GLN A 92 -15.02 -1.05 -8.94
C GLN A 92 -16.35 -0.95 -8.19
N GLU A 93 -16.73 -1.98 -7.44
CA GLU A 93 -17.97 -2.02 -6.68
C GLU A 93 -17.88 -1.30 -5.33
N ASN A 94 -16.70 -1.34 -4.68
CA ASN A 94 -16.54 -0.89 -3.30
C ASN A 94 -15.78 0.45 -3.16
N PHE A 95 -15.04 0.89 -4.19
CA PHE A 95 -14.20 2.06 -4.11
C PHE A 95 -14.48 3.06 -5.23
N SER A 96 -15.03 4.21 -4.86
CA SER A 96 -15.21 5.35 -5.77
C SER A 96 -13.91 6.14 -5.90
N GLN A 97 -13.19 5.90 -7.00
CA GLN A 97 -11.92 6.57 -7.28
C GLN A 97 -12.09 8.08 -7.46
N GLU A 98 -13.15 8.53 -8.15
CA GLU A 98 -13.43 9.95 -8.36
C GLU A 98 -13.64 10.69 -7.03
N ASP A 99 -14.42 10.09 -6.11
CA ASP A 99 -14.63 10.68 -4.78
C ASP A 99 -13.33 10.72 -3.96
N TRP A 100 -12.45 9.74 -4.16
CA TRP A 100 -11.16 9.71 -3.48
C TRP A 100 -10.22 10.78 -4.00
N GLU A 101 -10.13 10.96 -5.32
CA GLU A 101 -9.30 11.99 -5.94
C GLU A 101 -9.71 13.40 -5.53
N VAL A 102 -11.01 13.66 -5.39
CA VAL A 102 -11.50 14.95 -4.85
C VAL A 102 -11.02 15.15 -3.40
N LYS A 103 -11.08 14.09 -2.58
CA LYS A 103 -10.62 14.16 -1.17
C LYS A 103 -9.12 14.41 -1.07
N THR A 104 -8.29 13.69 -1.84
CA THR A 104 -6.83 13.85 -1.83
C THR A 104 -6.39 15.26 -2.22
N ASN A 105 -7.16 15.93 -3.08
CA ASN A 105 -6.89 17.31 -3.51
C ASN A 105 -7.47 18.39 -2.58
N SER A 106 -8.26 18.02 -1.56
CA SER A 106 -8.99 18.96 -0.69
C SER A 106 -8.28 19.32 0.62
N GLY A 107 -7.09 18.79 0.89
CA GLY A 107 -6.39 18.95 2.17
C GLY A 107 -7.00 18.15 3.33
N PHE A 108 -7.85 17.16 3.01
CA PHE A 108 -8.40 16.21 3.97
C PHE A 108 -7.29 15.38 4.63
N ASN A 109 -7.46 14.99 5.90
CA ASN A 109 -6.53 14.06 6.53
C ASN A 109 -6.79 12.63 6.00
N LEU A 110 -5.99 12.22 5.03
CA LEU A 110 -6.14 10.95 4.31
C LEU A 110 -5.88 9.70 5.18
N PHE A 111 -5.37 9.87 6.40
CA PHE A 111 -5.11 8.79 7.35
C PHE A 111 -6.13 8.72 8.50
N GLU A 112 -7.18 9.55 8.49
CA GLU A 112 -8.20 9.55 9.53
C GLU A 112 -9.26 8.46 9.33
N LYS A 113 -9.56 8.10 8.09
CA LYS A 113 -10.66 7.19 7.76
C LYS A 113 -10.25 6.17 6.72
N CYS A 114 -10.82 4.97 6.83
CA CYS A 114 -10.69 3.97 5.78
C CYS A 114 -11.30 4.48 4.48
N ALA A 115 -10.54 4.36 3.39
CA ALA A 115 -10.91 4.85 2.07
C ALA A 115 -12.15 4.14 1.49
N VAL A 116 -12.40 2.90 1.91
CA VAL A 116 -13.53 2.06 1.44
C VAL A 116 -14.68 2.07 2.45
N THR A 117 -14.44 1.72 3.71
CA THR A 117 -15.52 1.57 4.71
C THR A 117 -15.93 2.89 5.38
N GLY A 118 -15.12 3.94 5.26
CA GLY A 118 -15.34 5.22 5.94
C GLY A 118 -15.15 5.21 7.46
N LYS A 119 -14.82 4.05 8.06
CA LYS A 119 -14.58 3.91 9.51
C LYS A 119 -13.39 4.77 9.94
N ASN A 120 -13.50 5.40 11.11
CA ASN A 120 -12.41 6.17 11.68
C ASN A 120 -11.25 5.25 12.11
N VAL A 121 -10.01 5.67 11.87
CA VAL A 121 -8.80 4.92 12.25
C VAL A 121 -8.75 4.61 13.75
N GLU A 122 -9.32 5.47 14.59
CA GLU A 122 -9.41 5.26 16.05
C GLU A 122 -10.30 4.08 16.44
N GLU A 123 -11.23 3.68 15.57
CA GLU A 123 -12.12 2.52 15.77
C GLU A 123 -11.48 1.21 15.30
N LEU A 124 -10.30 1.26 14.66
CA LEU A 124 -9.66 0.11 14.04
C LEU A 124 -8.60 -0.48 14.96
N SER A 125 -8.68 -1.80 15.18
CA SER A 125 -7.64 -2.54 15.91
C SER A 125 -6.36 -2.72 15.08
N GLU A 126 -6.47 -2.65 13.76
CA GLU A 126 -5.41 -2.84 12.79
C GLU A 126 -5.75 -2.03 11.53
N TYR A 127 -4.78 -1.67 10.69
CA TYR A 127 -5.04 -1.06 9.38
C TYR A 127 -3.78 -1.05 8.53
N ASN A 128 -3.94 -0.86 7.22
CA ASN A 128 -2.84 -0.68 6.28
C ASN A 128 -2.87 0.74 5.70
N ILE A 129 -1.72 1.32 5.45
CA ILE A 129 -1.58 2.51 4.61
C ILE A 129 -0.76 2.17 3.39
N ILE A 130 -1.16 2.71 2.25
CA ILE A 130 -0.49 2.52 0.97
C ILE A 130 -0.30 3.89 0.34
N GLY A 131 0.91 4.18 -0.15
CA GLY A 131 1.24 5.40 -0.85
C GLY A 131 1.95 5.10 -2.17
N GLN A 132 1.79 6.01 -3.14
CA GLN A 132 2.58 6.05 -4.36
C GLN A 132 3.50 7.27 -4.33
N PHE A 133 4.72 7.08 -4.79
CA PHE A 133 5.78 8.06 -4.67
C PHE A 133 6.59 8.15 -5.95
N PHE A 134 7.16 9.33 -6.19
CA PHE A 134 8.10 9.56 -7.27
C PHE A 134 9.21 10.47 -6.76
N SER A 135 10.45 10.02 -6.89
CA SER A 135 11.60 10.66 -6.25
C SER A 135 11.35 10.90 -4.74
N ASN A 136 11.54 12.13 -4.25
CA ASN A 136 11.34 12.50 -2.85
C ASN A 136 9.93 13.06 -2.54
N LYS A 137 8.93 12.74 -3.36
CA LYS A 137 7.55 13.23 -3.19
C LYS A 137 6.54 12.09 -3.21
N MET A 138 5.47 12.27 -2.45
CA MET A 138 4.27 11.44 -2.57
C MET A 138 3.39 11.98 -3.70
N VAL A 139 2.87 11.08 -4.53
CA VAL A 139 1.93 11.35 -5.62
C VAL A 139 0.51 11.30 -5.05
N LEU A 140 -0.29 12.33 -5.34
CA LEU A 140 -1.69 12.42 -4.96
C LEU A 140 -2.61 12.01 -6.12
N GLY A 141 -3.85 11.63 -5.79
CA GLY A 141 -4.86 11.15 -6.73
C GLY A 141 -5.43 9.84 -6.21
N HIS A 142 -4.96 8.71 -6.76
CA HIS A 142 -5.33 7.37 -6.31
C HIS A 142 -4.81 7.02 -4.91
N PHE A 143 -3.66 7.58 -4.54
CA PHE A 143 -2.96 7.35 -3.29
C PHE A 143 -2.71 8.68 -2.56
N PRO A 144 -2.37 8.66 -1.26
CA PRO A 144 -2.36 7.50 -0.36
C PRO A 144 -3.77 6.98 -0.07
N ILE A 145 -3.88 5.77 0.48
CA ILE A 145 -5.12 5.20 1.03
C ILE A 145 -4.86 4.54 2.39
N LEU A 146 -5.86 4.60 3.26
CA LEU A 146 -5.93 3.79 4.48
C LEU A 146 -6.99 2.69 4.30
N LEU A 147 -6.63 1.45 4.58
CA LEU A 147 -7.53 0.29 4.47
C LEU A 147 -7.71 -0.37 5.83
N SER A 148 -8.97 -0.56 6.22
CA SER A 148 -9.35 -1.34 7.40
C SER A 148 -9.06 -2.84 7.18
N PRO A 149 -8.89 -3.64 8.25
CA PRO A 149 -8.48 -5.04 8.16
C PRO A 149 -9.47 -5.87 7.36
N ALA A 150 -10.78 -5.61 7.50
CA ALA A 150 -11.83 -6.27 6.74
C ALA A 150 -11.60 -6.18 5.22
N ILE A 151 -11.18 -5.02 4.71
CA ILE A 151 -10.91 -4.84 3.27
C ILE A 151 -9.68 -5.65 2.83
N GLY A 152 -8.66 -5.71 3.68
CA GLY A 152 -7.51 -6.57 3.43
C GLY A 152 -7.92 -8.04 3.36
N GLU A 153 -8.73 -8.50 4.33
CA GLU A 153 -9.26 -9.87 4.38
C GLU A 153 -10.11 -10.20 3.15
N GLU A 154 -11.04 -9.31 2.78
CA GLU A 154 -11.87 -9.46 1.58
C GLU A 154 -11.02 -9.57 0.30
N ILE A 155 -10.01 -8.70 0.12
CA ILE A 155 -9.08 -8.80 -1.02
C ILE A 155 -8.34 -10.14 -1.02
N GLN A 156 -7.93 -10.64 0.15
CA GLN A 156 -7.24 -11.93 0.27
C GLN A 156 -8.15 -13.12 -0.06
N GLU A 157 -9.45 -13.03 0.20
CA GLU A 157 -10.42 -14.07 -0.17
C GLU A 157 -10.64 -14.16 -1.68
N LEU A 158 -10.45 -13.05 -2.41
CA LEU A 158 -10.57 -12.99 -3.88
C LEU A 158 -9.40 -13.63 -4.63
N LEU A 159 -8.25 -13.80 -3.95
CA LEU A 159 -7.04 -14.37 -4.54
C LEU A 159 -7.16 -15.90 -4.68
N SER A 160 -6.83 -16.40 -5.86
CA SER A 160 -6.64 -17.84 -6.09
C SER A 160 -5.47 -18.38 -5.27
N GLN A 161 -5.44 -19.70 -5.05
CA GLN A 161 -4.34 -20.32 -4.33
C GLN A 161 -2.98 -20.08 -5.01
N GLU A 162 -2.95 -20.17 -6.35
CA GLU A 162 -1.77 -19.85 -7.16
C GLU A 162 -1.22 -18.44 -6.86
N THR A 163 -2.06 -17.41 -6.88
CA THR A 163 -1.61 -16.04 -6.57
C THR A 163 -1.13 -15.89 -5.13
N LYS A 164 -1.77 -16.58 -4.18
CA LYS A 164 -1.34 -16.57 -2.77
C LYS A 164 0.05 -17.18 -2.62
N ASP A 165 0.32 -18.28 -3.31
CA ASP A 165 1.62 -18.95 -3.28
C ASP A 165 2.71 -18.05 -3.92
N GLU A 166 2.43 -17.42 -5.07
CA GLU A 166 3.34 -16.46 -5.71
C GLU A 166 3.65 -15.25 -4.82
N PHE A 167 2.66 -14.75 -4.07
CA PHE A 167 2.86 -13.66 -3.13
C PHE A 167 3.70 -14.09 -1.93
N ASP A 168 3.47 -15.29 -1.40
CA ASP A 168 4.28 -15.84 -0.31
C ASP A 168 5.75 -15.98 -0.76
N ASP A 169 5.99 -16.46 -1.97
CA ASP A 169 7.32 -16.56 -2.58
C ASP A 169 7.96 -15.19 -2.80
N PHE A 170 7.19 -14.22 -3.29
CA PHE A 170 7.66 -12.84 -3.47
C PHE A 170 8.07 -12.22 -2.13
N MET A 171 7.27 -12.38 -1.07
CA MET A 171 7.58 -11.85 0.26
C MET A 171 8.81 -12.51 0.89
N ASN A 172 9.12 -13.76 0.54
CA ASN A 172 10.35 -14.42 0.98
C ASN A 172 11.62 -13.74 0.43
N THR A 173 11.52 -13.01 -0.69
CA THR A 173 12.65 -12.29 -1.31
C THR A 173 13.00 -10.96 -0.64
N ILE A 174 12.24 -10.56 0.38
CA ILE A 174 12.54 -9.33 1.13
C ILE A 174 13.93 -9.44 1.80
N ASN A 175 14.75 -8.42 1.57
CA ASN A 175 16.04 -8.24 2.21
C ASN A 175 15.88 -7.68 3.63
N ASP A 176 16.82 -8.02 4.51
CA ASP A 176 16.96 -7.48 5.88
C ASP A 176 15.75 -7.56 6.81
N VAL A 177 14.72 -8.35 6.46
CA VAL A 177 13.60 -8.60 7.37
C VAL A 177 13.98 -9.69 8.37
N PRO A 178 13.93 -9.41 9.69
CA PRO A 178 14.10 -10.41 10.73
C PRO A 178 13.20 -11.62 10.50
N PRO A 179 13.67 -12.86 10.71
CA PRO A 179 12.87 -14.07 10.52
C PRO A 179 11.51 -14.03 11.26
N GLU A 180 11.46 -13.40 12.43
CA GLU A 180 10.23 -13.23 13.21
C GLU A 180 9.19 -12.36 12.50
N LEU A 181 9.62 -11.37 11.72
CA LEU A 181 8.75 -10.54 10.88
C LEU A 181 8.36 -11.24 9.56
N LYS A 182 9.20 -12.17 9.06
CA LYS A 182 8.86 -12.98 7.88
C LYS A 182 7.62 -13.86 8.10
N GLU A 183 7.46 -14.41 9.30
CA GLU A 183 6.26 -15.19 9.64
C GLU A 183 4.98 -14.33 9.73
N LEU A 184 5.11 -13.03 10.06
CA LEU A 184 3.96 -12.12 10.05
C LEU A 184 3.44 -11.89 8.63
N PHE A 185 4.32 -11.84 7.62
CA PHE A 185 3.88 -11.70 6.22
C PHE A 185 3.10 -12.90 5.69
N LYS A 186 3.35 -14.12 6.21
CA LYS A 186 2.59 -15.32 5.84
C LYS A 186 1.17 -15.32 6.40
N THR A 187 0.96 -14.63 7.53
CA THR A 187 -0.35 -14.54 8.19
C THR A 187 -1.10 -13.26 7.84
N LYS A 188 -0.38 -12.22 7.44
CA LYS A 188 -0.91 -10.94 6.97
C LYS A 188 -0.24 -10.56 5.67
N ARG A 189 -0.91 -10.90 4.58
CA ARG A 189 -0.40 -10.62 3.25
C ARG A 189 -0.59 -9.14 2.89
N PRO A 190 0.33 -8.57 2.10
CA PRO A 190 0.19 -7.23 1.56
C PRO A 190 -1.14 -7.04 0.82
N VAL A 191 -1.70 -5.85 0.92
CA VAL A 191 -2.91 -5.44 0.22
C VAL A 191 -2.58 -4.78 -1.12
N ILE A 192 -1.34 -4.33 -1.34
CA ILE A 192 -0.94 -3.92 -2.69
C ILE A 192 -1.00 -5.13 -3.62
N VAL A 193 -1.98 -5.11 -4.53
CA VAL A 193 -2.17 -6.03 -5.66
C VAL A 193 -2.03 -5.27 -6.96
#